data_AF-A0AAU1JEM2-F1
#
_entry.id   AF-A0AAU1JEM2-F1
#
_cell.length_a   1.000
_cell.length_b   1.000
_cell.length_c   1.000
_cell.angle_alpha   90.00
_cell.angle_beta   90.00
_cell.angle_gamma   90.00
#
_symmetry.space_group_name_H-M   'P 1'
#
loop_
_entity.id
_entity.type
_entity.pdbx_description
1 polymer ?
#
loop_
_entity_poly.entity_id
_entity_poly.type
_entity_poly.pdbx_seq_one_letter_code
_entity_poly.pdbx_strand_id
1 'polypeptide(L)'
;MAESDDHTFSTRFRIPRVMWDAYGRVATGLHSDRTALLLDHVRADIRAHGTAEDIAALEEGERELAERRARKGGRPRLVTQVTDSERP
;
A
#
# COMPACT_ATOMS: atom_id res chain seq x y z
N MET A 1 10.80 -27.52 -0.69
CA MET A 1 10.24 -26.71 -1.78
C MET A 1 10.05 -25.31 -1.22
N ALA A 2 10.70 -24.31 -1.81
CA ALA A 2 10.83 -22.98 -1.22
C ALA A 2 9.46 -22.28 -1.09
N GLU A 3 9.15 -21.87 0.14
CA GLU A 3 8.02 -21.00 0.47
C GLU A 3 8.13 -19.74 -0.38
N SER A 4 7.20 -19.54 -1.31
CA SER A 4 7.23 -18.40 -2.23
C SER A 4 6.73 -17.17 -1.49
N ASP A 5 7.69 -16.41 -0.97
CA ASP A 5 7.66 -15.01 -0.55
C ASP A 5 6.46 -14.24 -1.19
N ASP A 6 5.29 -14.17 -0.52
CA ASP A 6 4.06 -13.47 -1.00
C ASP A 6 4.22 -11.94 -0.89
N HIS A 7 5.24 -11.39 -1.55
CA HIS A 7 5.49 -9.95 -1.60
C HIS A 7 4.68 -9.34 -2.74
N THR A 8 4.13 -8.16 -2.48
CA THR A 8 3.55 -7.34 -3.54
C THR A 8 4.63 -7.03 -4.57
N PHE A 9 4.30 -7.22 -5.85
CA PHE A 9 5.22 -6.94 -6.96
C PHE A 9 5.84 -5.55 -6.79
N SER A 10 7.17 -5.50 -6.82
CA SER A 10 7.95 -4.29 -6.63
C SER A 10 8.66 -3.94 -7.93
N THR A 11 8.22 -2.87 -8.59
CA THR A 11 8.91 -2.32 -9.76
C THR A 11 9.98 -1.31 -9.34
N ARG A 12 11.09 -1.25 -10.07
CA ARG A 12 12.16 -0.25 -9.86
C ARG A 12 11.96 0.90 -10.85
N PHE A 13 11.67 2.09 -10.33
CA PHE A 13 11.70 3.33 -11.12
C PHE A 13 13.00 4.11 -10.84
N ARG A 14 13.48 4.86 -11.82
CA ARG A 14 14.62 5.76 -11.68
C ARG A 14 14.11 7.19 -11.51
N ILE A 15 14.34 7.79 -10.34
CA ILE A 15 14.01 9.19 -10.07
C ILE A 15 15.23 9.88 -9.42
N PRO A 16 15.59 11.11 -9.84
CA PRO A 16 16.62 11.89 -9.17
C PRO A 16 16.32 12.09 -7.68
N ARG A 17 17.32 11.91 -6.82
CA ARG A 17 17.12 11.98 -5.36
C ARG A 17 16.46 13.29 -4.91
N VAL A 18 16.88 14.42 -5.48
CA VAL A 18 16.31 15.75 -5.18
C VAL A 18 14.80 15.83 -5.46
N MET A 19 14.34 15.18 -6.52
CA MET A 19 12.91 15.11 -6.86
C MET A 19 12.17 14.18 -5.89
N TRP A 20 12.77 13.04 -5.54
CA TRP A 20 12.19 12.10 -4.59
C TRP A 20 12.00 12.70 -3.18
N ASP A 21 12.94 13.53 -2.76
CA ASP A 21 12.88 14.25 -1.48
C ASP A 21 11.81 15.35 -1.52
N ALA A 22 11.73 16.09 -2.63
CA ALA A 22 10.67 17.08 -2.85
C ALA A 22 9.27 16.45 -2.84
N TYR A 23 9.10 15.34 -3.56
CA TYR A 23 7.85 14.58 -3.57
C TYR A 23 7.49 14.05 -2.17
N GLY A 24 8.49 13.69 -1.36
CA GLY A 24 8.28 13.35 0.04
C GLY A 24 7.65 14.45 0.87
N ARG A 25 8.13 15.69 0.70
CA ARG A 25 7.56 16.85 1.41
C ARG A 25 6.11 17.12 0.98
N VAL A 26 5.80 16.94 -0.30
CA VAL A 26 4.42 17.01 -0.81
C VAL A 26 3.55 15.94 -0.16
N ALA A 27 4.03 14.69 -0.11
CA ALA A 27 3.29 13.59 0.53
C ALA A 27 2.98 13.89 2.00
N THR A 28 3.97 14.39 2.74
CA THR A 28 3.77 14.82 4.13
C THR A 28 2.75 15.94 4.25
N GLY A 29 2.79 16.95 3.38
CA GLY A 29 1.81 18.05 3.35
C GLY A 29 0.38 17.58 3.07
N LEU A 30 0.23 16.47 2.35
CA LEU A 30 -1.07 15.85 2.05
C LEU A 30 -1.48 14.77 3.07
N HIS A 31 -0.74 14.62 4.18
CA HIS A 31 -0.96 13.57 5.18
C HIS A 31 -1.01 12.14 4.60
N SER A 32 -0.22 11.90 3.55
CA SER A 32 -0.14 10.61 2.86
C SER A 32 1.31 10.14 2.76
N ASP A 33 1.52 8.94 2.23
CA ASP A 33 2.84 8.43 1.89
C ASP A 33 3.08 8.46 0.38
N ARG A 34 4.37 8.43 0.00
CA ARG A 34 4.77 8.53 -1.41
C ARG A 34 4.19 7.40 -2.25
N THR A 35 4.07 6.20 -1.69
CA THR A 35 3.57 5.00 -2.38
C THR A 35 2.08 5.13 -2.62
N ALA A 36 1.30 5.53 -1.61
CA ALA A 36 -0.13 5.76 -1.71
C ALA A 36 -0.44 6.79 -2.81
N LEU A 37 0.24 7.94 -2.79
CA LEU A 37 0.07 8.97 -3.82
C LEU A 37 0.48 8.49 -5.22
N LEU A 38 1.56 7.72 -5.33
CA LEU A 38 1.99 7.16 -6.62
C LEU A 38 0.95 6.18 -7.16
N LEU A 39 0.42 5.30 -6.30
CA LEU A 39 -0.64 4.36 -6.69
C LEU A 39 -1.92 5.10 -7.09
N ASP A 40 -2.30 6.15 -6.38
CA ASP A 40 -3.47 6.96 -6.72
C ASP A 40 -3.30 7.67 -8.05
N HIS A 41 -2.10 8.18 -8.34
CA HIS A 41 -1.80 8.78 -9.64
C HIS A 41 -1.88 7.74 -10.76
N VAL A 42 -1.30 6.55 -10.59
CA VAL A 42 -1.38 5.46 -11.57
C VAL A 42 -2.83 5.04 -11.82
N ARG A 43 -3.65 4.90 -10.76
CA ARG A 43 -5.08 4.61 -10.88
C ARG A 43 -5.81 5.69 -11.67
N ALA A 44 -5.54 6.96 -11.37
CA ALA A 44 -6.18 8.09 -12.04
C ALA A 44 -5.84 8.11 -13.54
N ASP A 45 -4.57 7.91 -13.88
CA ASP A 45 -4.11 7.90 -15.27
C ASP A 45 -4.70 6.73 -16.06
N ILE A 46 -4.75 5.51 -15.51
CA ILE A 46 -5.38 4.37 -16.17
C ILE A 46 -6.88 4.62 -16.39
N ARG A 47 -7.57 5.21 -15.41
CA ARG A 47 -9.00 5.53 -15.57
C ARG A 47 -9.24 6.64 -16.60
N ALA A 48 -8.33 7.61 -16.71
CA ALA A 48 -8.47 8.74 -17.61
C ALA A 48 -8.06 8.43 -19.05
N HIS A 49 -7.09 7.54 -19.24
CA HIS A 49 -6.40 7.35 -20.53
C HIS A 49 -6.28 5.88 -20.96
N GLY A 50 -6.62 4.93 -20.09
CA GLY A 50 -6.50 3.50 -20.37
C GLY A 50 -7.52 3.00 -21.38
N THR A 51 -7.15 1.92 -22.06
CA THR A 51 -8.06 1.13 -22.87
C THR A 51 -8.98 0.27 -22.00
N ALA A 52 -9.97 -0.39 -22.60
CA ALA A 52 -10.82 -1.35 -21.88
C ALA A 52 -10.00 -2.49 -21.23
N GLU A 53 -8.90 -2.90 -21.86
CA GLU A 53 -7.98 -3.90 -21.31
C GLU A 53 -7.23 -3.36 -20.08
N ASP A 54 -6.73 -2.13 -20.14
CA ASP A 54 -6.02 -1.50 -19.03
C ASP A 54 -6.94 -1.28 -17.81
N ILE A 55 -8.21 -0.92 -18.05
CA ILE A 55 -9.21 -0.78 -16.99
C ILE A 55 -9.51 -2.14 -16.35
N ALA A 56 -9.67 -3.20 -17.15
CA ALA A 56 -9.88 -4.55 -16.63
C ALA A 56 -8.67 -5.04 -15.80
N ALA A 57 -7.46 -4.74 -16.24
CA ALA A 57 -6.23 -5.05 -15.50
C ALA A 57 -6.14 -4.25 -14.18
N LEU A 58 -6.55 -2.99 -14.18
CA LEU A 58 -6.65 -2.17 -12.96
C LEU A 58 -7.64 -2.79 -11.96
N GLU A 59 -8.82 -3.20 -12.41
CA GLU A 59 -9.83 -3.81 -11.54
C GLU A 59 -9.36 -5.14 -10.94
N GLU A 60 -8.69 -5.99 -11.74
CA GLU A 60 -8.07 -7.23 -11.24
C GLU A 60 -7.03 -6.92 -10.15
N GLY A 61 -6.13 -5.98 -10.40
CA GLY A 61 -5.12 -5.58 -9.42
C GLY A 61 -5.72 -4.98 -8.13
N GLU A 62 -6.81 -4.23 -8.23
CA GLU A 62 -7.52 -3.70 -7.07
C GLU A 62 -8.20 -4.82 -6.25
N ARG A 63 -8.76 -5.85 -6.91
CA ARG A 63 -9.32 -7.05 -6.24
C ARG A 63 -8.24 -7.81 -5.48
N GLU A 64 -7.11 -8.14 -6.12
CA GLU A 64 -6.01 -8.86 -5.47
C GLU A 64 -5.46 -8.12 -4.24
N LEU A 65 -5.33 -6.78 -4.33
CA LEU A 65 -4.88 -5.96 -3.21
C LEU A 65 -5.90 -5.95 -2.06
N ALA A 66 -7.20 -5.92 -2.36
CA ALA A 66 -8.26 -5.99 -1.35
C ALA A 66 -8.25 -7.36 -0.64
N GLU A 67 -8.13 -8.46 -1.39
CA GLU A 67 -8.05 -9.81 -0.83
C GLU A 67 -6.82 -10.00 0.06
N ARG A 68 -5.66 -9.46 -0.33
CA ARG A 68 -4.44 -9.47 0.50
C ARG A 68 -4.61 -8.67 1.79
N ARG A 69 -5.27 -7.50 1.74
CA ARG A 69 -5.57 -6.70 2.93
C ARG A 69 -6.53 -7.43 3.86
N ALA A 70 -7.55 -8.10 3.32
CA ALA A 70 -8.46 -8.93 4.07
C ALA A 70 -7.74 -10.10 4.77
N ARG A 71 -6.80 -10.76 4.08
CA ARG A 71 -5.96 -11.83 4.66
C ARG A 71 -5.04 -11.32 5.78
N LYS A 72 -4.40 -10.14 5.61
CA LYS A 72 -3.50 -9.56 6.63
C LYS A 72 -4.24 -8.89 7.80
N GLY A 73 -5.53 -8.59 7.66
CA GLY A 73 -6.37 -7.92 8.66
C GLY A 73 -6.99 -8.81 9.74
N GLY A 74 -6.77 -10.13 9.70
CA GLY A 74 -7.39 -11.09 10.62
C GLY A 74 -6.66 -11.36 11.95
N ARG A 75 -5.59 -10.63 12.31
CA ARG A 75 -4.87 -10.86 13.58
C ARG A 75 -5.24 -9.79 14.61
N PRO A 76 -6.15 -10.07 15.58
CA PRO A 76 -6.31 -9.18 16.72
C PRO A 76 -4.97 -9.02 17.43
N ARG A 77 -4.59 -7.76 17.71
CA ARG A 77 -3.50 -7.48 18.64
C ARG A 77 -3.88 -8.11 19.97
N LEU A 78 -3.06 -9.02 20.49
CA LEU A 78 -3.16 -9.45 21.88
C LEU A 78 -3.08 -8.19 22.74
N VAL A 79 -4.24 -7.74 23.22
CA VAL A 79 -4.33 -6.83 24.34
C VAL A 79 -3.78 -7.59 25.52
N THR A 80 -2.50 -7.40 25.82
CA THR A 80 -1.94 -7.75 27.12
C THR A 80 -2.70 -6.93 28.14
N GLN A 81 -3.72 -7.53 28.73
CA GLN A 81 -4.36 -7.00 29.93
C GLN A 81 -3.34 -7.21 31.05
N VAL A 82 -2.58 -6.17 31.36
CA VAL A 82 -1.85 -6.09 32.62
C VAL A 82 -2.91 -5.89 33.70
N THR A 83 -3.30 -6.98 34.35
CA THR A 83 -4.02 -6.91 35.62
C THR A 83 -3.03 -6.41 36.66
N ASP A 84 -3.05 -5.10 36.90
CA ASP A 84 -2.55 -4.51 38.13
C ASP A 84 -3.48 -4.99 39.25
N SER A 85 -3.04 -6.02 39.97
CA SER A 85 -3.60 -6.40 41.26
C SER A 85 -2.45 -6.47 42.23
N GLU A 86 -1.98 -5.28 42.62
CA GLU A 86 -1.14 -5.15 43.81
C GLU A 86 -1.47 -3.85 44.53
N ARG A 87 -2.34 -3.98 45.55
CA ARG A 87 -2.24 -3.34 46.87
C ARG A 87 -3.42 -3.78 47.75
N PRO A 88 -3.33 -3.70 49.09
CA PRO A 88 -2.37 -2.94 49.91
C PRO A 88 -1.26 -3.77 50.56
#